data_AF-A0A525WCQ5-F1
#
_entry.id   AF-A0A525WCQ5-F1
#
_cell.length_a   1.000
_cell.length_b   1.000
_cell.length_c   1.000
_cell.angle_alpha   90.00
_cell.angle_beta   90.00
_cell.angle_gamma   90.00
#
_symmetry.space_group_name_H-M   'P 1'
#
loop_
_entity.id
_entity.type
_entity.pdbx_description
1 polymer ?
#
loop_
_entity_poly.entity_id
_entity_poly.type
_entity_poly.pdbx_seq_one_letter_code
_entity_poly.pdbx_strand_id
1 'polypeptide(L)'
;MPTGWDRMAAKLLSLSLVSLCVLYLPALAIEQFGTPKEDEGTRIFKATEHQHYSGQFHLSGQRTTLIGSMQDRAPWDHLDYAGKRLTPVQGTIDIEVNELTNSGQVVAEFVEGGDRYRIVFDRFAAKAPFQDGGIATRIYEHGDSGNGDPLYPKTWLYLGGWGVATMFKNQEVLHKDYDAHFMVMERSRDPRTHEARYPVKRTLPGGETDPAGMEIDLWVRSKEQNTNNFPPFETFVHLCWDEVTWRSAR
;
A
#
# COMPACT_ATOMS: atom_id res chain seq x y z
N MET A 1 13.88 103.34 18.93
CA MET A 1 14.05 102.28 19.94
C MET A 1 13.35 101.04 19.39
N PRO A 2 13.93 99.82 19.36
CA PRO A 2 15.30 99.33 19.62
C PRO A 2 16.09 99.18 18.28
N THR A 3 17.41 99.46 18.13
CA THR A 3 18.67 98.87 18.66
C THR A 3 18.93 97.42 18.26
N GLY A 4 19.91 97.22 17.37
CA GLY A 4 20.48 95.91 17.03
C GLY A 4 21.24 95.89 15.70
N TRP A 5 22.37 96.60 15.60
CA TRP A 5 23.40 96.33 14.59
C TRP A 5 24.26 95.16 15.08
N ASP A 6 24.63 94.21 14.21
CA ASP A 6 26.04 93.97 13.92
C ASP A 6 26.30 93.10 12.69
N ARG A 7 27.52 93.22 12.19
CA ARG A 7 28.00 93.00 10.81
C ARG A 7 28.48 91.56 10.51
N MET A 8 28.44 91.27 9.20
CA MET A 8 29.44 90.56 8.38
C MET A 8 30.01 89.21 8.84
N ALA A 9 29.92 88.20 7.97
CA ALA A 9 31.04 87.77 7.11
C ALA A 9 30.74 86.43 6.43
N ALA A 10 30.99 86.37 5.13
CA ALA A 10 31.00 85.14 4.35
C ALA A 10 32.19 84.25 4.76
N LYS A 11 31.94 82.95 4.95
CA LYS A 11 32.96 81.90 4.80
C LYS A 11 32.35 80.66 4.13
N LEU A 12 32.85 80.39 2.92
CA LEU A 12 32.79 79.11 2.23
C LEU A 12 33.76 78.12 2.91
N LEU A 13 33.28 76.91 3.20
CA LEU A 13 34.03 75.65 3.41
C LEU A 13 33.00 74.52 3.22
N SER A 14 32.89 73.93 2.02
CA SER A 14 33.62 72.75 1.51
C SER A 14 33.30 71.43 2.24
N LEU A 15 32.70 70.51 1.46
CA LEU A 15 32.71 69.04 1.55
C LEU A 15 32.55 68.41 2.95
N SER A 16 31.54 67.59 3.22
CA SER A 16 31.46 66.23 2.66
C SER A 16 30.05 65.65 2.88
N LEU A 17 29.28 65.41 1.82
CA LEU A 17 28.18 64.44 1.88
C LEU A 17 28.79 63.05 1.74
N VAL A 18 28.90 62.32 2.85
CA VAL A 18 29.02 60.86 2.78
C VAL A 18 27.66 60.36 2.29
N SER A 19 27.56 60.18 0.98
CA SER A 19 26.42 59.49 0.38
C SER A 19 26.54 58.02 0.77
N LEU A 20 25.83 57.62 1.83
CA LEU A 20 25.65 56.23 2.19
C LEU A 20 24.81 55.59 1.08
N CYS A 21 25.47 55.08 0.04
CA CYS A 21 24.87 54.15 -0.91
C CYS A 21 24.53 52.88 -0.13
N VAL A 22 23.33 52.83 0.44
CA VAL A 22 22.70 51.57 0.79
C VAL A 22 22.42 50.89 -0.55
N LEU A 23 23.35 50.03 -0.95
CA LEU A 23 23.08 49.02 -1.98
C LEU A 23 21.94 48.15 -1.43
N TYR A 24 20.71 48.49 -1.81
CA TYR A 24 19.60 47.54 -1.77
C TYR A 24 19.95 46.44 -2.78
N LEU A 25 20.73 45.46 -2.32
CA LEU A 25 20.72 44.15 -2.95
C LEU A 25 19.27 43.67 -2.84
N PRO A 26 18.56 43.40 -3.95
CA PRO A 26 17.33 42.63 -3.82
C PRO A 26 17.77 41.33 -3.17
N ALA A 27 17.23 41.05 -1.98
CA ALA A 27 17.33 39.72 -1.42
C ALA A 27 16.78 38.79 -2.50
N LEU A 28 17.67 38.05 -3.16
CA LEU A 28 17.27 36.93 -3.99
C LEU A 28 16.42 36.08 -3.06
N ALA A 29 15.12 36.04 -3.31
CA ALA A 29 14.25 35.07 -2.69
C ALA A 29 14.84 33.72 -3.07
N ILE A 30 15.58 33.12 -2.15
CA ILE A 30 15.91 31.72 -2.21
C ILE A 30 14.53 31.07 -2.13
N GLU A 31 14.01 30.56 -3.25
CA GLU A 31 12.91 29.61 -3.19
C GLU A 31 13.37 28.48 -2.27
N GLN A 32 12.84 28.49 -1.07
CA GLN A 32 13.20 27.53 -0.05
C GLN A 32 12.57 26.21 -0.48
N PHE A 33 13.37 25.34 -1.10
CA PHE A 33 12.94 23.99 -1.46
C PHE A 33 12.28 23.34 -0.24
N GLY A 34 11.00 22.98 -0.37
CA GLY A 34 10.30 22.17 0.62
C GLY A 34 9.58 22.91 1.75
N THR A 35 9.18 24.18 1.61
CA THR A 35 8.13 24.71 2.48
C THR A 35 6.84 23.90 2.26
N PRO A 36 6.24 23.31 3.31
CA PRO A 36 4.97 22.61 3.18
C PRO A 36 3.95 23.58 2.62
N LYS A 37 3.36 23.25 1.46
CA LYS A 37 2.22 24.01 0.97
C LYS A 37 1.08 23.77 1.94
N GLU A 38 0.59 24.86 2.52
CA GLU A 38 -0.24 24.87 3.73
C GLU A 38 -1.52 24.02 3.60
N ASP A 39 -2.03 23.82 2.37
CA ASP A 39 -3.35 23.24 2.14
C ASP A 39 -3.43 22.41 0.83
N GLU A 40 -2.40 21.63 0.48
CA GLU A 40 -2.49 20.78 -0.73
C GLU A 40 -3.55 19.68 -0.64
N GLY A 41 -4.02 19.35 0.57
CA GLY A 41 -4.89 18.20 0.82
C GLY A 41 -4.21 16.88 0.42
N THR A 42 -4.64 15.77 1.00
CA THR A 42 -4.18 14.45 0.53
C THR A 42 -5.03 14.05 -0.68
N ARG A 43 -4.60 14.42 -1.89
CA ARG A 43 -5.18 13.88 -3.12
C ARG A 43 -4.44 12.60 -3.52
N ILE A 44 -5.19 11.55 -3.80
CA ILE A 44 -4.65 10.37 -4.48
C ILE A 44 -4.50 10.73 -5.96
N PHE A 45 -3.25 10.83 -6.43
CA PHE A 45 -2.95 11.02 -7.84
C PHE A 45 -3.24 9.73 -8.61
N LYS A 46 -3.88 9.86 -9.77
CA LYS A 46 -3.96 8.77 -10.75
C LYS A 46 -2.58 8.56 -11.36
N ALA A 47 -2.20 7.30 -11.57
CA ALA A 47 -0.95 6.92 -12.24
C ALA A 47 -0.71 7.69 -13.55
N THR A 48 -1.77 7.88 -14.34
CA THR A 48 -1.75 8.59 -15.64
C THR A 48 -1.37 10.06 -15.55
N GLU A 49 -1.41 10.67 -14.37
CA GLU A 49 -1.05 12.07 -14.16
C GLU A 49 0.47 12.29 -14.06
N HIS A 50 1.25 11.22 -13.93
CA HIS A 50 2.69 11.30 -13.74
C HIS A 50 3.44 10.72 -14.96
N GLN A 51 4.02 11.58 -15.79
CA GLN A 51 4.67 11.21 -17.06
C GLN A 51 5.79 10.17 -16.92
N HIS A 52 6.46 10.12 -15.77
CA HIS A 52 7.56 9.19 -15.50
C HIS A 52 7.15 8.04 -14.57
N TYR A 53 5.85 7.77 -14.44
CA TYR A 53 5.39 6.68 -13.61
C TYR A 53 5.71 5.34 -14.28
N SER A 54 6.49 4.51 -13.60
CA SER A 54 6.98 3.25 -14.18
C SER A 54 5.91 2.17 -14.26
N GLY A 55 4.92 2.20 -13.35
CA GLY A 55 3.96 1.10 -13.17
C GLY A 55 4.55 -0.18 -12.58
N GLN A 56 5.86 -0.21 -12.32
CA GLN A 56 6.59 -1.41 -11.92
C GLN A 56 6.67 -1.53 -10.40
N PHE A 57 6.35 -2.72 -9.92
CA PHE A 57 6.35 -3.07 -8.51
C PHE A 57 7.18 -4.32 -8.31
N HIS A 58 8.19 -4.22 -7.45
CA HIS A 58 9.00 -5.34 -6.99
C HIS A 58 8.94 -5.37 -5.46
N LEU A 59 8.24 -6.35 -4.90
CA LEU A 59 8.07 -6.52 -3.47
C LEU A 59 8.43 -7.93 -3.03
N SER A 60 8.77 -8.07 -1.76
CA SER A 60 8.83 -9.38 -1.10
C SER A 60 8.19 -9.34 0.27
N GLY A 61 7.55 -10.44 0.66
CA GLY A 61 6.99 -10.66 1.99
C GLY A 61 7.71 -11.78 2.75
N GLN A 62 7.84 -11.61 4.05
CA GLN A 62 8.38 -12.59 5.01
C GLN A 62 7.46 -12.75 6.22
N ARG A 63 7.85 -13.62 7.17
CA ARG A 63 7.06 -13.96 8.37
C ARG A 63 5.64 -14.39 8.02
N THR A 64 5.60 -15.49 7.30
CA THR A 64 4.36 -16.02 6.73
C THR A 64 3.48 -16.63 7.81
N THR A 65 2.20 -16.31 7.76
CA THR A 65 1.14 -16.98 8.51
C THR A 65 0.17 -17.61 7.52
N LEU A 66 -0.09 -18.90 7.66
CA LEU A 66 -1.19 -19.60 7.01
C LEU A 66 -2.42 -19.49 7.92
N ILE A 67 -3.58 -19.09 7.37
CA ILE A 67 -4.84 -19.16 8.10
C ILE A 67 -5.40 -20.57 7.96
N GLY A 68 -5.59 -21.25 9.08
CA GLY A 68 -5.87 -22.69 9.14
C GLY A 68 -4.62 -23.54 8.91
N SER A 69 -4.80 -24.68 8.25
CA SER A 69 -3.74 -25.63 7.90
C SER A 69 -4.06 -26.33 6.58
N MET A 70 -3.06 -26.66 5.75
CA MET A 70 -3.27 -27.51 4.58
C MET A 70 -3.64 -28.96 4.94
N GLN A 71 -3.55 -29.31 6.23
CA GLN A 71 -3.90 -30.62 6.77
C GLN A 71 -5.31 -30.66 7.38
N ASP A 72 -6.01 -29.52 7.41
CA ASP A 72 -7.34 -29.44 7.98
C ASP A 72 -8.34 -30.29 7.19
N ARG A 73 -9.23 -30.95 7.94
CA ARG A 73 -10.40 -31.63 7.37
C ARG A 73 -11.52 -30.62 7.23
N ALA A 74 -12.40 -30.83 6.26
CA ALA A 74 -13.62 -30.04 6.15
C ALA A 74 -14.38 -29.97 7.50
N PRO A 75 -14.85 -28.78 7.91
CA PRO A 75 -14.87 -27.53 7.14
C PRO A 75 -13.53 -26.76 7.11
N TRP A 76 -13.22 -26.17 5.95
CA TRP A 76 -12.04 -25.32 5.70
C TRP A 76 -12.33 -23.86 6.06
N ASP A 77 -12.36 -23.58 7.35
CA ASP A 77 -12.54 -22.24 7.88
C ASP A 77 -11.22 -21.45 7.86
N HIS A 78 -10.72 -21.18 6.66
CA HIS A 78 -9.41 -20.55 6.44
C HIS A 78 -9.53 -19.02 6.31
N LEU A 79 -10.52 -18.46 6.99
CA LEU A 79 -10.63 -17.05 7.30
C LEU A 79 -10.93 -16.91 8.79
N ASP A 80 -10.01 -16.30 9.54
CA ASP A 80 -10.16 -16.13 10.99
C ASP A 80 -9.90 -14.69 11.41
N TYR A 81 -10.94 -14.05 11.91
CA TYR A 81 -10.86 -12.70 12.47
C TYR A 81 -10.32 -12.69 13.89
N ALA A 82 -10.54 -13.76 14.68
CA ALA A 82 -10.19 -13.78 16.10
C ALA A 82 -8.70 -14.07 16.36
N GLY A 83 -7.93 -14.39 15.31
CA GLY A 83 -6.50 -14.69 15.41
C GLY A 83 -6.18 -16.02 16.12
N LYS A 84 -7.09 -17.00 16.09
CA LYS A 84 -7.01 -18.27 16.82
C LYS A 84 -6.59 -19.47 15.96
N ARG A 85 -6.84 -19.43 14.65
CA ARG A 85 -6.54 -20.46 13.65
C ARG A 85 -5.47 -19.95 12.70
N LEU A 86 -4.32 -19.60 13.27
CA LEU A 86 -3.18 -19.05 12.56
C LEU A 86 -2.00 -19.98 12.76
N THR A 87 -1.42 -20.44 11.66
CA THR A 87 -0.28 -21.35 11.64
C THR A 87 0.92 -20.60 11.08
N PRO A 88 1.90 -20.20 11.92
CA PRO A 88 3.16 -19.67 11.43
C PRO A 88 3.87 -20.73 10.58
N VAL A 89 4.29 -20.36 9.38
CA VAL A 89 4.97 -21.25 8.44
C VAL A 89 6.25 -20.60 7.92
N GLN A 90 7.24 -21.42 7.59
CA GLN A 90 8.38 -20.92 6.83
C GLN A 90 7.92 -20.68 5.40
N GLY A 91 7.84 -19.41 4.99
CA GLY A 91 7.45 -19.06 3.64
C GLY A 91 7.86 -17.65 3.25
N THR A 92 7.71 -17.37 1.97
CA THR A 92 8.01 -16.08 1.34
C THR A 92 7.02 -15.83 0.20
N ILE A 93 6.87 -14.56 -0.16
CA ILE A 93 6.25 -14.15 -1.41
C ILE A 93 7.16 -13.17 -2.12
N ASP A 94 7.33 -13.32 -3.43
CA ASP A 94 7.95 -12.33 -4.30
C ASP A 94 6.91 -11.89 -5.34
N ILE A 95 6.76 -10.57 -5.48
CA ILE A 95 5.82 -9.91 -6.37
C ILE A 95 6.63 -9.07 -7.35
N GLU A 96 6.55 -9.38 -8.64
CA GLU A 96 7.15 -8.60 -9.71
C GLU A 96 6.11 -8.35 -10.79
N VAL A 97 5.48 -7.17 -10.75
CA VAL A 97 4.35 -6.85 -11.64
C VAL A 97 4.44 -5.45 -12.23
N ASN A 98 3.74 -5.26 -13.35
CA ASN A 98 3.52 -3.98 -14.00
C ASN A 98 2.02 -3.72 -14.16
N GLU A 99 1.49 -2.73 -13.43
CA GLU A 99 0.06 -2.40 -13.50
C GLU A 99 -0.35 -1.82 -14.85
N LEU A 100 0.54 -1.11 -15.55
CA LEU A 100 0.22 -0.48 -16.82
C LEU A 100 -0.02 -1.50 -17.95
N THR A 101 0.57 -2.68 -17.81
CA THR A 101 0.47 -3.77 -18.79
C THR A 101 -0.27 -4.99 -18.25
N ASN A 102 -0.76 -4.96 -17.01
CA ASN A 102 -1.42 -6.08 -16.34
C ASN A 102 -0.62 -7.40 -16.44
N SER A 103 0.69 -7.31 -16.24
CA SER A 103 1.62 -8.42 -16.49
C SER A 103 2.62 -8.58 -15.36
N GLY A 104 3.21 -9.77 -15.25
CA GLY A 104 4.26 -10.07 -14.28
C GLY A 104 3.98 -11.41 -13.62
N GLN A 105 4.52 -11.59 -12.41
CA GLN A 105 4.35 -12.81 -11.66
C GLN A 105 4.38 -12.54 -10.15
N VAL A 106 3.55 -13.30 -9.44
CA VAL A 106 3.61 -13.48 -7.99
C VAL A 106 3.94 -14.94 -7.71
N VAL A 107 4.99 -15.17 -6.94
CA VAL A 107 5.37 -16.50 -6.46
C VAL A 107 5.36 -16.49 -4.95
N ALA A 108 4.52 -17.34 -4.36
CA ALA A 108 4.54 -17.61 -2.93
C ALA A 108 4.98 -19.05 -2.68
N GLU A 109 5.87 -19.25 -1.71
CA GLU A 109 6.35 -20.57 -1.30
C GLU A 109 6.22 -20.71 0.21
N PHE A 110 5.79 -21.87 0.69
CA PHE A 110 5.77 -22.15 2.12
C PHE A 110 5.91 -23.64 2.41
N VAL A 111 6.31 -23.95 3.65
CA VAL A 111 6.48 -25.31 4.16
C VAL A 111 5.56 -25.53 5.33
N GLU A 112 4.80 -26.62 5.30
CA GLU A 112 3.99 -27.07 6.42
C GLU A 112 4.17 -28.58 6.62
N GLY A 113 4.58 -28.97 7.83
CA GLY A 113 4.97 -30.35 8.10
C GLY A 113 6.16 -30.77 7.22
N GLY A 114 5.97 -31.85 6.45
CA GLY A 114 6.97 -32.35 5.49
C GLY A 114 6.78 -31.88 4.05
N ASP A 115 5.72 -31.13 3.78
CA ASP A 115 5.30 -30.77 2.43
C ASP A 115 5.73 -29.35 2.05
N ARG A 116 6.14 -29.18 0.80
CA ARG A 116 6.47 -27.88 0.20
C ARG A 116 5.36 -27.45 -0.74
N TYR A 117 4.86 -26.25 -0.53
CA TYR A 117 3.82 -25.65 -1.34
C TYR A 117 4.36 -24.46 -2.11
N ARG A 118 3.90 -24.31 -3.35
CA ARG A 118 4.24 -23.17 -4.20
C ARG A 118 3.00 -22.69 -4.94
N ILE A 119 2.74 -21.40 -4.94
CA ILE A 119 1.68 -20.74 -5.70
C ILE A 119 2.36 -19.91 -6.78
N VAL A 120 1.99 -20.13 -8.04
CA VAL A 120 2.40 -19.33 -9.18
C VAL A 120 1.18 -18.59 -9.70
N PHE A 121 1.23 -17.27 -9.64
CA PHE A 121 0.15 -16.39 -10.06
C PHE A 121 0.68 -15.36 -11.07
N ASP A 122 0.44 -15.62 -12.35
CA ASP A 122 0.99 -14.88 -13.50
C ASP A 122 -0.07 -14.55 -14.57
N ARG A 123 -1.34 -14.89 -14.31
CA ARG A 123 -2.46 -14.66 -15.23
C ARG A 123 -3.48 -13.75 -14.58
N PHE A 124 -3.21 -12.45 -14.71
CA PHE A 124 -4.06 -11.39 -14.20
C PHE A 124 -5.26 -11.16 -15.13
N ALA A 125 -6.43 -10.97 -14.53
CA ALA A 125 -7.66 -10.68 -15.25
C ALA A 125 -8.67 -9.99 -14.34
N ALA A 126 -9.27 -8.90 -14.85
CA ALA A 126 -10.35 -8.23 -14.16
C ALA A 126 -11.70 -8.97 -14.34
N LYS A 127 -12.45 -9.06 -13.25
CA LYS A 127 -13.87 -9.43 -13.18
C LYS A 127 -14.77 -8.24 -12.81
N ALA A 128 -14.18 -7.11 -12.41
CA ALA A 128 -14.88 -5.89 -12.04
C ALA A 128 -14.09 -4.64 -12.50
N PRO A 129 -14.75 -3.49 -12.74
CA PRO A 129 -14.08 -2.29 -13.23
C PRO A 129 -12.92 -1.77 -12.37
N PHE A 130 -13.00 -1.90 -11.05
CA PHE A 130 -11.97 -1.40 -10.14
C PHE A 130 -10.65 -2.19 -10.20
N GLN A 131 -10.65 -3.35 -10.85
CA GLN A 131 -9.49 -4.24 -10.93
C GLN A 131 -8.56 -3.88 -12.09
N ASP A 132 -8.94 -2.91 -12.93
CA ASP A 132 -8.12 -2.30 -14.00
C ASP A 132 -7.35 -3.29 -14.90
N GLY A 133 -8.03 -4.33 -15.37
CA GLY A 133 -7.44 -5.39 -16.21
C GLY A 133 -6.86 -6.58 -15.43
N GLY A 134 -6.74 -6.48 -14.11
CA GLY A 134 -6.28 -7.54 -13.22
C GLY A 134 -5.24 -7.09 -12.21
N ILE A 135 -4.67 -5.88 -12.33
CA ILE A 135 -3.75 -5.27 -11.39
C ILE A 135 -4.13 -3.80 -11.22
N ALA A 136 -4.31 -3.35 -9.98
CA ALA A 136 -4.67 -1.98 -9.68
C ALA A 136 -3.94 -1.49 -8.44
N THR A 137 -3.78 -0.18 -8.32
CA THR A 137 -3.14 0.46 -7.17
C THR A 137 -4.00 1.56 -6.59
N ARG A 138 -3.77 1.89 -5.31
CA ARG A 138 -4.37 3.05 -4.63
C ARG A 138 -5.90 2.99 -4.64
N ILE A 139 -6.44 1.84 -4.27
CA ILE A 139 -7.87 1.59 -4.19
C ILE A 139 -8.28 1.23 -2.77
N TYR A 140 -9.54 1.46 -2.46
CA TYR A 140 -10.18 0.81 -1.32
C TYR A 140 -10.86 -0.48 -1.78
N GLU A 141 -10.71 -1.53 -1.01
CA GLU A 141 -11.45 -2.79 -1.15
C GLU A 141 -12.13 -3.17 0.17
N HIS A 142 -13.08 -4.10 0.10
CA HIS A 142 -13.81 -4.65 1.22
C HIS A 142 -14.67 -3.63 1.99
N GLY A 143 -15.24 -4.07 3.11
CA GLY A 143 -16.17 -3.30 3.93
C GLY A 143 -17.28 -2.66 3.09
N ASP A 144 -17.36 -1.33 3.15
CA ASP A 144 -18.33 -0.53 2.40
C ASP A 144 -17.69 0.29 1.26
N SER A 145 -16.52 -0.13 0.77
CA SER A 145 -15.85 0.52 -0.37
C SER A 145 -16.64 0.44 -1.68
N GLY A 146 -17.54 -0.55 -1.78
CA GLY A 146 -18.21 -0.92 -3.03
C GLY A 146 -17.38 -1.83 -3.94
N ASN A 147 -16.17 -2.21 -3.52
CA ASN A 147 -15.24 -3.09 -4.22
C ASN A 147 -14.96 -4.35 -3.39
N GLY A 148 -14.82 -5.49 -4.05
CA GLY A 148 -14.55 -6.77 -3.39
C GLY A 148 -15.73 -7.29 -2.55
N ASP A 149 -15.51 -8.40 -1.85
CA ASP A 149 -16.46 -8.94 -0.88
C ASP A 149 -16.38 -8.21 0.47
N PRO A 150 -17.41 -8.27 1.33
CA PRO A 150 -17.38 -7.63 2.64
C PRO A 150 -16.82 -8.57 3.73
N LEU A 151 -15.80 -9.37 3.45
CA LEU A 151 -15.17 -10.26 4.45
C LEU A 151 -13.97 -9.62 5.16
N TYR A 152 -13.56 -8.42 4.79
CA TYR A 152 -12.54 -7.67 5.51
C TYR A 152 -13.08 -6.27 5.88
N PRO A 153 -12.48 -5.57 6.85
CA PRO A 153 -12.71 -4.15 7.01
C PRO A 153 -12.41 -3.43 5.69
N LYS A 154 -12.99 -2.24 5.49
CA LYS A 154 -12.57 -1.40 4.36
C LYS A 154 -11.07 -1.15 4.50
N THR A 155 -10.30 -1.50 3.48
CA THR A 155 -8.83 -1.47 3.54
C THR A 155 -8.27 -0.73 2.35
N TRP A 156 -7.23 0.07 2.59
CA TRP A 156 -6.46 0.72 1.54
C TRP A 156 -5.41 -0.24 0.97
N LEU A 157 -5.52 -0.52 -0.33
CA LEU A 157 -4.55 -1.33 -1.07
C LEU A 157 -3.58 -0.40 -1.80
N TYR A 158 -2.29 -0.55 -1.49
CA TYR A 158 -1.21 0.05 -2.27
C TYR A 158 -1.11 -0.60 -3.64
N LEU A 159 -1.31 -1.92 -3.70
CA LEU A 159 -1.30 -2.74 -4.92
C LEU A 159 -2.21 -3.95 -4.70
N GLY A 160 -3.06 -4.27 -5.67
CA GLY A 160 -3.88 -5.47 -5.69
C GLY A 160 -3.76 -6.17 -7.04
N GLY A 161 -3.90 -7.49 -7.03
CA GLY A 161 -3.99 -8.27 -8.27
C GLY A 161 -5.04 -9.36 -8.19
N TRP A 162 -5.77 -9.59 -9.28
CA TRP A 162 -6.84 -10.58 -9.42
C TRP A 162 -6.62 -11.40 -10.69
N GLY A 163 -7.00 -12.68 -10.65
CA GLY A 163 -6.84 -13.58 -11.79
C GLY A 163 -6.86 -15.04 -11.36
N VAL A 164 -6.01 -15.86 -11.97
CA VAL A 164 -5.93 -17.29 -11.66
C VAL A 164 -4.51 -17.77 -11.39
N ALA A 165 -4.35 -18.61 -10.37
CA ALA A 165 -3.09 -19.21 -9.96
C ALA A 165 -3.05 -20.72 -10.19
N THR A 166 -1.83 -21.26 -10.22
CA THR A 166 -1.56 -22.69 -10.11
C THR A 166 -0.81 -22.93 -8.80
N MET A 167 -1.31 -23.86 -8.00
CA MET A 167 -0.70 -24.28 -6.74
C MET A 167 -0.09 -25.67 -6.91
N PHE A 168 1.09 -25.84 -6.34
CA PHE A 168 1.87 -27.07 -6.37
C PHE A 168 2.08 -27.58 -4.94
N LYS A 169 2.09 -28.90 -4.79
CA LYS A 169 2.52 -29.61 -3.60
C LYS A 169 3.66 -30.55 -3.99
N ASN A 170 4.83 -30.39 -3.38
CA ASN A 170 6.02 -31.20 -3.69
C ASN A 170 6.31 -31.29 -5.20
N GLN A 171 6.23 -30.14 -5.89
CA GLN A 171 6.42 -29.98 -7.35
C GLN A 171 5.30 -30.55 -8.24
N GLU A 172 4.34 -31.30 -7.69
CA GLU A 172 3.16 -31.77 -8.42
C GLU A 172 2.06 -30.71 -8.38
N VAL A 173 1.28 -30.60 -9.46
CA VAL A 173 0.14 -29.68 -9.50
C VAL A 173 -0.91 -30.15 -8.50
N LEU A 174 -1.19 -29.31 -7.51
CA LEU A 174 -2.25 -29.54 -6.53
C LEU A 174 -3.57 -28.93 -7.00
N HIS A 175 -3.53 -27.65 -7.40
CA HIS A 175 -4.68 -26.92 -7.94
C HIS A 175 -4.27 -26.14 -9.17
N LYS A 176 -5.13 -26.12 -10.18
CA LYS A 176 -4.85 -25.44 -11.46
C LYS A 176 -6.00 -24.51 -11.82
N ASP A 177 -5.65 -23.30 -12.23
CA ASP A 177 -6.58 -22.28 -12.71
C ASP A 177 -7.66 -21.94 -11.65
N TYR A 178 -7.23 -21.92 -10.39
CA TYR A 178 -8.04 -21.48 -9.26
C TYR A 178 -8.00 -19.96 -9.17
N ASP A 179 -9.10 -19.36 -8.74
CA ASP A 179 -9.18 -17.91 -8.56
C ASP A 179 -8.17 -17.49 -7.49
N ALA A 180 -7.42 -16.44 -7.77
CA ALA A 180 -6.42 -15.91 -6.86
C ALA A 180 -6.49 -14.39 -6.76
N HIS A 181 -6.14 -13.89 -5.60
CA HIS A 181 -6.07 -12.48 -5.32
C HIS A 181 -4.96 -12.20 -4.30
N PHE A 182 -4.12 -11.21 -4.60
CA PHE A 182 -3.17 -10.68 -3.64
C PHE A 182 -3.45 -9.21 -3.35
N MET A 183 -3.15 -8.80 -2.13
CA MET A 183 -3.31 -7.44 -1.62
C MET A 183 -2.04 -7.02 -0.91
N VAL A 184 -1.42 -5.93 -1.33
CA VAL A 184 -0.42 -5.19 -0.55
C VAL A 184 -1.15 -4.03 0.09
N MET A 185 -1.37 -4.09 1.40
CA MET A 185 -2.34 -3.23 2.06
C MET A 185 -1.85 -2.68 3.40
N GLU A 186 -2.56 -1.67 3.89
CA GLU A 186 -2.43 -1.26 5.30
C GLU A 186 -2.74 -2.44 6.22
N ARG A 187 -2.08 -2.50 7.37
CA ARG A 187 -2.22 -3.62 8.29
C ARG A 187 -3.64 -3.69 8.86
N SER A 188 -4.37 -4.76 8.58
CA SER A 188 -5.73 -5.01 9.08
C SER A 188 -5.72 -5.83 10.38
N ARG A 189 -4.66 -6.61 10.63
CA ARG A 189 -4.53 -7.45 11.83
C ARG A 189 -3.73 -6.76 12.94
N ASP A 190 -4.19 -6.88 14.16
CA ASP A 190 -3.43 -6.43 15.33
C ASP A 190 -2.05 -7.14 15.37
N PRO A 191 -0.92 -6.42 15.47
CA PRO A 191 0.40 -7.03 15.36
C PRO A 191 0.78 -7.93 16.56
N ARG A 192 -0.02 -7.94 17.63
CA ARG A 192 0.20 -8.78 18.82
C ARG A 192 -0.79 -9.93 18.90
N THR A 193 -2.08 -9.66 18.63
CA THR A 193 -3.14 -10.68 18.75
C THR A 193 -3.49 -11.33 17.42
N HIS A 194 -3.05 -10.75 16.31
CA HIS A 194 -3.45 -11.09 14.93
C HIS A 194 -4.95 -11.02 14.66
N GLU A 195 -5.71 -10.39 15.56
CA GLU A 195 -7.14 -10.16 15.40
C GLU A 195 -7.37 -9.15 14.28
N ALA A 196 -8.20 -9.51 13.31
CA ALA A 196 -8.80 -8.55 12.39
C ALA A 196 -10.10 -8.06 13.04
N ARG A 197 -10.17 -6.77 13.38
CA ARG A 197 -11.33 -6.19 14.07
C ARG A 197 -12.51 -6.04 13.09
N TYR A 198 -13.26 -7.13 12.88
CA TYR A 198 -14.34 -7.19 11.91
C TYR A 198 -15.39 -8.29 12.26
N PRO A 199 -16.69 -8.08 11.99
CA PRO A 199 -17.32 -6.84 11.55
C PRO A 199 -17.35 -5.79 12.68
N VAL A 200 -17.06 -4.54 12.35
CA VAL A 200 -17.13 -3.41 13.29
C VAL A 200 -17.91 -2.24 12.69
N LYS A 201 -18.60 -1.48 13.54
CA LYS A 201 -19.22 -0.23 13.11
C LYS A 201 -18.11 0.75 12.73
N ARG A 202 -18.08 1.15 11.45
CA ARG A 202 -17.11 2.11 10.95
C ARG A 202 -17.18 3.42 11.73
N THR A 203 -16.02 3.91 12.16
CA THR A 203 -15.87 5.23 12.76
C THR A 203 -15.04 6.17 11.87
N LEU A 204 -14.19 5.62 11.00
CA LEU A 204 -13.30 6.38 10.11
C LEU A 204 -13.60 6.16 8.61
N PRO A 205 -13.52 7.20 7.76
CA PRO A 205 -13.74 7.07 6.32
C PRO A 205 -12.80 6.09 5.59
N GLY A 206 -11.56 5.96 6.08
CA GLY A 206 -10.52 5.10 5.51
C GLY A 206 -10.65 3.61 5.86
N GLY A 207 -11.48 3.28 6.86
CA GLY A 207 -11.50 1.94 7.45
C GLY A 207 -10.81 1.90 8.81
N GLU A 208 -10.81 0.73 9.43
CA GLU A 208 -10.25 0.49 10.78
C GLU A 208 -8.94 -0.32 10.67
N THR A 209 -8.04 0.15 9.79
CA THR A 209 -6.71 -0.39 9.53
C THR A 209 -5.64 0.42 10.26
N ASP A 210 -4.46 -0.17 10.48
CA ASP A 210 -3.28 0.50 11.03
C ASP A 210 -2.37 1.00 9.88
N PRO A 211 -2.38 2.31 9.56
CA PRO A 211 -1.59 2.87 8.46
C PRO A 211 -0.09 2.92 8.76
N ALA A 212 0.33 2.68 10.01
CA ALA A 212 1.75 2.52 10.35
C ALA A 212 2.28 1.11 10.00
N GLY A 213 1.40 0.23 9.53
CA GLY A 213 1.70 -1.13 9.13
C GLY A 213 1.41 -1.41 7.67
N MET A 214 2.11 -2.41 7.14
CA MET A 214 1.83 -2.97 5.83
C MET A 214 1.78 -4.49 5.95
N GLU A 215 0.87 -5.10 5.23
CA GLU A 215 0.73 -6.55 5.14
C GLU A 215 0.54 -6.97 3.67
N ILE A 216 0.92 -8.20 3.36
CA ILE A 216 0.52 -8.84 2.12
C ILE A 216 -0.43 -9.97 2.46
N ASP A 217 -1.60 -9.98 1.83
CA ASP A 217 -2.52 -11.11 1.85
C ASP A 217 -2.54 -11.76 0.46
N LEU A 218 -2.51 -13.09 0.41
CA LEU A 218 -2.73 -13.89 -0.80
C LEU A 218 -3.76 -14.96 -0.47
N TRP A 219 -4.82 -15.04 -1.27
CA TRP A 219 -5.67 -16.21 -1.26
C TRP A 219 -5.77 -16.88 -2.63
N VAL A 220 -5.95 -18.20 -2.59
CA VAL A 220 -6.26 -19.05 -3.74
C VAL A 220 -7.48 -19.90 -3.39
N ARG A 221 -8.50 -19.88 -4.24
CA ARG A 221 -9.79 -20.54 -3.95
C ARG A 221 -10.35 -21.35 -5.10
N SER A 222 -11.09 -22.39 -4.74
CA SER A 222 -11.81 -23.24 -5.67
C SER A 222 -12.98 -22.50 -6.34
N LYS A 223 -13.47 -23.07 -7.44
CA LYS A 223 -14.73 -22.62 -8.07
C LYS A 223 -15.93 -23.21 -7.33
N GLU A 224 -15.76 -24.41 -6.84
CA GLU A 224 -16.72 -25.19 -6.08
C GLU A 224 -16.99 -24.52 -4.73
N GLN A 225 -18.27 -24.46 -4.37
CA GLN A 225 -18.75 -23.87 -3.12
C GLN A 225 -19.01 -24.95 -2.07
N ASN A 226 -18.70 -24.65 -0.82
CA ASN A 226 -19.08 -25.45 0.34
C ASN A 226 -19.62 -24.52 1.44
N THR A 227 -20.93 -24.54 1.65
CA THR A 227 -21.59 -23.62 2.61
C THR A 227 -21.27 -23.93 4.07
N ASN A 228 -20.59 -25.05 4.35
CA ASN A 228 -20.09 -25.35 5.69
C ASN A 228 -18.74 -24.70 5.99
N ASN A 229 -18.06 -24.15 4.97
CA ASN A 229 -16.76 -23.50 5.10
C ASN A 229 -16.92 -21.99 5.24
N PHE A 230 -15.93 -21.35 5.86
CA PHE A 230 -15.76 -19.91 5.87
C PHE A 230 -14.36 -19.49 5.39
N PRO A 231 -14.24 -18.88 4.19
CA PRO A 231 -15.30 -18.52 3.25
C PRO A 231 -15.88 -19.76 2.52
N PRO A 232 -17.04 -19.67 1.83
CA PRO A 232 -17.84 -20.83 1.42
C PRO A 232 -17.30 -21.53 0.16
N PHE A 233 -15.99 -21.76 0.07
CA PHE A 233 -15.31 -22.48 -1.01
C PHE A 233 -14.86 -23.86 -0.54
N GLU A 234 -14.90 -24.87 -1.42
CA GLU A 234 -14.34 -26.20 -1.10
C GLU A 234 -12.86 -26.12 -0.72
N THR A 235 -12.11 -25.18 -1.31
CA THR A 235 -10.73 -24.89 -0.95
C THR A 235 -10.55 -23.38 -0.86
N PHE A 236 -9.92 -22.93 0.22
CA PHE A 236 -9.50 -21.56 0.42
C PHE A 236 -8.13 -21.57 1.12
N VAL A 237 -7.06 -21.33 0.38
CA VAL A 237 -5.71 -21.20 0.94
C VAL A 237 -5.45 -19.72 1.15
N HIS A 238 -5.18 -19.30 2.38
CA HIS A 238 -4.99 -17.89 2.72
C HIS A 238 -3.70 -17.72 3.51
N LEU A 239 -2.79 -16.92 2.96
CA LEU A 239 -1.49 -16.60 3.54
C LEU A 239 -1.40 -15.10 3.77
N CYS A 240 -0.76 -14.73 4.88
CA CYS A 240 -0.44 -13.35 5.24
C CYS A 240 1.07 -13.22 5.47
N TRP A 241 1.66 -12.09 5.09
CA TRP A 241 3.04 -11.70 5.40
C TRP A 241 3.04 -10.33 6.10
N ASP A 242 3.65 -10.25 7.29
CA ASP A 242 3.67 -9.03 8.12
C ASP A 242 4.97 -8.20 7.98
N GLU A 243 5.95 -8.72 7.24
CA GLU A 243 7.18 -8.01 6.86
C GLU A 243 7.25 -7.82 5.35
N VAL A 244 7.06 -6.58 4.89
CA VAL A 244 6.98 -6.22 3.47
C VAL A 244 8.18 -5.34 3.09
N THR A 245 8.92 -5.76 2.06
CA THR A 245 10.06 -5.01 1.52
C THR A 245 9.77 -4.56 0.08
N TRP A 246 9.92 -3.27 -0.18
CA TRP A 246 9.91 -2.70 -1.53
C TRP A 246 11.33 -2.67 -2.07
N ARG A 247 11.52 -3.20 -3.28
CA ARG A 247 12.81 -3.27 -3.95
C ARG A 247 12.79 -2.34 -5.15
N SER A 248 13.95 -1.78 -5.49
CA SER A 248 14.10 -1.04 -6.73
C SER A 248 13.79 -1.95 -7.91
N ALA A 249 13.00 -1.44 -8.88
CA ALA A 249 12.91 -2.04 -10.19
C ALA A 249 14.32 -2.11 -10.80
N ARG A 250 14.68 -3.27 -11.35
CA ARG A 250 15.99 -3.48 -11.99
C ARG A 250 16.00 -2.95 -13.41
#